data_AF-A0A1G8V8H0-F1
#
_entry.id   AF-A0A1G8V8H0-F1
#
_cell.length_a   1.000
_cell.length_b   1.000
_cell.length_c   1.000
_cell.angle_alpha   90.00
_cell.angle_beta   90.00
_cell.angle_gamma   90.00
#
_symmetry.space_group_name_H-M   'P 1'
#
loop_
_entity.id
_entity.type
_entity.pdbx_description
1 polymer ?
#
loop_
_entity_poly.entity_id
_entity_poly.type
_entity_poly.pdbx_seq_one_letter_code
_entity_poly.pdbx_strand_id
1 'polypeptide(L)'
;MIQTPRTHTSAQPLLRRVQPSTPPTGKKLEEDEFATRWSAMAAAEGHRRVLPPSPPAPPPLDADGLAVGSAGARLLEALRASPGTRVDLIGRAGITRGMWSTALFQIRAAGIAVVTETIRSKTSRTVYRLGDQE
;
A
#
# COMPACT_ATOMS: atom_id res chain seq x y z
N MET A 1 -31.14 37.51 26.92
CA MET A 1 -31.77 36.46 26.08
C MET A 1 -31.54 36.84 24.63
N ILE A 2 -30.69 36.09 23.92
CA ILE A 2 -30.47 36.28 22.48
C ILE A 2 -30.74 34.91 21.86
N GLN A 3 -31.89 34.82 21.19
CA GLN A 3 -32.39 33.64 20.50
C GLN A 3 -31.83 33.69 19.09
N THR A 4 -30.87 32.83 18.76
CA THR A 4 -30.44 32.64 17.37
C THR A 4 -31.35 31.60 16.71
N PRO A 5 -32.03 31.92 15.59
CA PRO A 5 -32.80 30.91 14.87
C PRO A 5 -31.85 29.98 14.12
N ARG A 6 -32.02 28.66 14.32
CA ARG A 6 -31.42 27.60 13.51
C ARG A 6 -31.99 27.66 12.09
N THR A 7 -31.19 28.09 11.12
CA THR A 7 -31.51 27.93 9.69
C THR A 7 -31.12 26.52 9.25
N HIS A 8 -32.07 25.58 9.30
CA HIS A 8 -31.96 24.31 8.56
C HIS A 8 -32.63 24.51 7.20
N THR A 9 -31.87 24.96 6.19
CA THR A 9 -32.33 24.90 4.80
C THR A 9 -31.98 23.54 4.24
N SER A 10 -32.84 22.55 4.48
CA SER A 10 -32.84 21.29 3.75
C SER A 10 -33.54 21.50 2.41
N ALA A 11 -32.79 21.99 1.42
CA ALA A 11 -33.27 21.99 0.04
C ALA A 11 -33.08 20.57 -0.54
N GLN A 12 -34.03 19.67 -0.25
CA GLN A 12 -34.15 18.46 -1.06
C GLN A 12 -34.84 18.84 -2.37
N PRO A 13 -34.23 18.59 -3.54
CA PRO A 13 -34.93 18.78 -4.79
C PRO A 13 -36.07 17.76 -4.85
N LEU A 14 -37.32 18.26 -4.97
CA LEU A 14 -38.45 17.42 -5.31
C LEU A 14 -38.15 16.74 -6.65
N LEU A 15 -37.85 15.45 -6.62
CA LEU A 15 -37.85 14.62 -7.81
C LEU A 15 -39.28 14.63 -8.36
N ARG A 16 -39.53 15.49 -9.34
CA ARG A 16 -40.76 15.44 -10.14
C ARG A 16 -40.88 14.01 -10.64
N ARG A 17 -41.96 13.35 -10.22
CA ARG A 17 -42.35 12.02 -10.70
C ARG A 17 -42.47 12.12 -12.21
N VAL A 18 -41.45 11.69 -12.94
CA VAL A 18 -41.53 11.48 -14.38
C VAL A 18 -42.49 10.31 -14.51
N GLN A 19 -43.75 10.59 -14.83
CA GLN A 19 -44.63 9.52 -15.31
C GLN A 19 -43.96 8.99 -16.57
N PRO A 20 -43.66 7.68 -16.67
CA PRO A 20 -43.21 7.13 -17.93
C PRO A 20 -44.33 7.38 -18.94
N SER A 21 -44.09 8.23 -19.92
CA SER A 21 -44.99 8.38 -21.05
C SER A 21 -45.16 7.00 -21.65
N THR A 22 -46.42 6.55 -21.76
CA THR A 22 -46.78 5.32 -22.45
C THR A 22 -46.03 5.28 -23.77
N PRO A 23 -45.25 4.23 -24.07
CA PRO A 23 -44.44 4.22 -25.28
C PRO A 23 -45.35 4.37 -26.50
N PRO A 24 -44.97 5.21 -27.48
CA PRO A 24 -45.74 5.30 -28.72
C PRO A 24 -45.80 3.89 -29.31
N THR A 25 -46.99 3.47 -29.72
CA THR A 25 -47.27 2.16 -30.31
C THR A 25 -46.65 2.10 -31.72
N GLY A 26 -45.33 2.16 -31.78
CA GLY A 26 -44.53 1.87 -32.97
C GLY A 26 -44.44 0.37 -33.14
N LYS A 27 -44.43 -0.09 -34.40
CA LYS A 27 -44.30 -1.50 -34.79
C LYS A 27 -43.25 -2.18 -33.90
N LYS A 28 -43.61 -3.32 -33.30
CA LYS A 28 -42.66 -4.17 -32.59
C LYS A 28 -41.49 -4.39 -33.55
N LEU A 29 -40.28 -3.98 -33.16
CA LEU A 29 -39.10 -4.40 -33.89
C LEU A 29 -39.13 -5.93 -33.88
N GLU A 30 -39.13 -6.54 -35.07
CA GLU A 30 -39.01 -7.98 -35.20
C GLU A 30 -37.74 -8.41 -34.47
N GLU A 31 -37.84 -9.50 -33.70
CA GLU A 31 -36.83 -9.95 -32.73
C GLU A 31 -35.43 -10.12 -33.39
N ASP A 32 -35.43 -10.45 -34.68
CA ASP A 32 -34.24 -10.60 -35.52
C ASP A 32 -33.49 -9.28 -35.76
N GLU A 33 -34.19 -8.15 -35.92
CA GLU A 33 -33.53 -6.84 -36.09
C GLU A 33 -32.90 -6.37 -34.78
N PHE A 34 -33.53 -6.67 -33.65
CA PHE A 34 -32.97 -6.37 -32.35
C PHE A 34 -31.72 -7.20 -32.08
N ALA A 35 -31.76 -8.50 -32.37
CA ALA A 35 -30.60 -9.40 -32.23
C ALA A 35 -29.43 -8.95 -33.13
N THR A 36 -29.72 -8.50 -34.35
CA THR A 36 -28.71 -8.00 -35.29
C THR A 36 -28.07 -6.71 -34.78
N ARG A 37 -28.87 -5.74 -34.31
CA ARG A 37 -28.35 -4.46 -33.78
C ARG A 37 -27.60 -4.64 -32.46
N TRP A 38 -28.05 -5.54 -31.60
CA TRP A 38 -27.36 -5.91 -30.37
C TRP A 38 -25.99 -6.53 -30.64
N SER A 39 -25.93 -7.46 -31.60
CA SER A 39 -24.69 -8.12 -32.00
C SER A 39 -23.71 -7.13 -32.65
N ALA A 40 -24.21 -6.19 -33.45
CA ALA A 40 -23.40 -5.13 -34.05
C ALA A 40 -22.86 -4.15 -32.99
N MET A 41 -23.65 -3.81 -31.98
CA MET A 41 -23.20 -2.97 -30.85
C MET A 41 -22.14 -3.69 -30.02
N ALA A 42 -22.31 -4.97 -29.72
CA ALA A 42 -21.31 -5.78 -28.99
C ALA A 42 -20.00 -5.94 -29.77
N ALA A 43 -20.06 -5.99 -31.11
CA ALA A 43 -18.88 -6.04 -31.97
C ALA A 43 -18.17 -4.69 -32.11
N ALA A 44 -18.94 -3.59 -32.14
CA ALA A 44 -18.42 -2.22 -32.17
C ALA A 44 -17.82 -1.81 -30.82
N GLU A 45 -18.41 -2.28 -29.72
CA GLU A 45 -17.86 -2.25 -28.36
C GLU A 45 -16.78 -3.34 -28.20
N GLY A 46 -15.89 -3.44 -29.19
CA GLY A 46 -14.69 -4.24 -29.16
C GLY A 46 -13.76 -3.70 -28.08
N HIS A 47 -14.11 -3.96 -26.81
CA HIS A 47 -13.23 -3.80 -25.67
C HIS A 47 -12.04 -4.71 -25.93
N ARG A 48 -11.01 -4.14 -26.57
CA ARG A 48 -9.68 -4.71 -26.61
C ARG A 48 -9.34 -4.98 -25.16
N ARG A 49 -9.42 -6.25 -24.75
CA ARG A 49 -9.02 -6.72 -23.42
C ARG A 49 -7.51 -6.48 -23.33
N VAL A 50 -7.14 -5.26 -22.98
CA VAL A 50 -5.78 -4.93 -22.58
C VAL A 50 -5.64 -5.62 -21.24
N LEU A 51 -4.90 -6.74 -21.22
CA LEU A 51 -4.50 -7.38 -19.98
C LEU A 51 -3.86 -6.29 -19.11
N PRO A 52 -4.24 -6.16 -17.83
CA PRO A 52 -3.55 -5.22 -16.95
C PRO A 52 -2.05 -5.54 -16.99
N PRO A 53 -1.17 -4.52 -16.99
CA PRO A 53 0.26 -4.76 -16.99
C PRO A 53 0.59 -5.71 -15.84
N SER A 54 1.41 -6.72 -16.12
CA SER A 54 1.85 -7.65 -15.07
C SER A 54 2.45 -6.85 -13.91
N PRO A 55 2.13 -7.20 -12.65
CA PRO A 55 2.68 -6.49 -11.52
C PRO A 55 4.21 -6.49 -11.60
N PRO A 56 4.88 -5.41 -11.13
CA PRO A 56 6.32 -5.36 -11.12
C PRO A 56 6.88 -6.57 -10.37
N ALA A 57 7.93 -7.18 -10.93
CA ALA A 57 8.59 -8.32 -10.32
C ALA A 57 9.01 -7.97 -8.87
N PRO A 58 8.87 -8.90 -7.92
CA PRO A 58 9.36 -8.68 -6.57
C PRO A 58 10.87 -8.38 -6.61
N PRO A 59 11.36 -7.47 -5.74
CA PRO A 59 12.78 -7.17 -5.69
C PRO A 59 13.58 -8.44 -5.36
N PRO A 60 14.81 -8.57 -5.89
CA PRO A 60 15.67 -9.69 -5.53
C PRO A 60 15.94 -9.68 -4.02
N LEU A 61 15.86 -10.86 -3.41
CA LEU A 61 16.22 -11.08 -2.01
C LEU A 61 17.67 -11.58 -1.94
N ASP A 62 18.37 -11.21 -0.88
CA ASP A 62 19.70 -11.75 -0.55
C ASP A 62 19.59 -13.12 0.17
N ALA A 63 20.75 -13.70 0.50
CA ALA A 63 20.83 -14.99 1.20
C ALA A 63 20.15 -14.98 2.58
N ASP A 64 19.98 -13.79 3.16
CA ASP A 64 19.35 -13.54 4.44
C ASP A 64 17.85 -13.25 4.30
N GLY A 65 17.29 -13.31 3.09
CA GLY A 65 15.87 -13.05 2.83
C GLY A 65 15.49 -11.57 2.87
N LEU A 66 16.46 -10.66 2.83
CA LEU A 66 16.26 -9.22 2.78
C LEU A 66 16.34 -8.71 1.34
N ALA A 67 15.54 -7.71 0.99
CA ALA A 67 15.64 -7.12 -0.34
C ALA A 67 17.02 -6.48 -0.55
N VAL A 68 17.66 -6.77 -1.68
CA VAL A 68 19.01 -6.27 -1.99
C VAL A 68 19.01 -4.73 -1.94
N GLY A 69 19.95 -4.17 -1.19
CA GLY A 69 20.09 -2.71 -1.04
C GLY A 69 19.08 -2.06 -0.10
N SER A 70 18.19 -2.83 0.53
CA SER A 70 17.26 -2.33 1.56
C SER A 70 17.99 -1.79 2.78
N ALA A 71 17.30 -0.95 3.56
CA ALA A 71 17.83 -0.44 4.81
C ALA A 71 18.15 -1.57 5.82
N GLY A 72 17.35 -2.64 5.83
CA GLY A 72 17.59 -3.85 6.61
C GLY A 72 18.88 -4.55 6.21
N ALA A 73 19.10 -4.78 4.91
CA ALA A 73 20.33 -5.43 4.42
C ALA A 73 21.59 -4.62 4.80
N ARG A 74 21.55 -3.29 4.61
CA ARG A 74 22.68 -2.42 4.99
C ARG A 74 22.93 -2.39 6.50
N LEU A 75 21.87 -2.39 7.31
CA LEU A 75 22.00 -2.43 8.75
C LEU A 75 22.52 -3.78 9.24
N LEU A 76 22.11 -4.89 8.60
CA LEU A 76 22.61 -6.22 8.89
C LEU A 76 24.11 -6.32 8.64
N GLU A 77 24.59 -5.83 7.49
CA GLU A 77 26.03 -5.76 7.19
C GLU A 77 26.80 -4.94 8.23
N ALA A 78 26.25 -3.80 8.66
CA ALA A 78 26.88 -2.99 9.71
C ALA A 78 26.95 -3.73 11.07
N LEU A 79 25.94 -4.53 11.40
CA LEU A 79 25.89 -5.34 12.62
C LEU A 79 26.83 -6.55 12.55
N ARG A 80 27.01 -7.17 11.37
CA ARG A 80 27.99 -8.23 11.12
C ARG A 80 29.42 -7.73 11.29
N ALA A 81 29.70 -6.51 10.84
CA ALA A 81 31.02 -5.91 10.96
C ALA A 81 31.41 -5.66 12.44
N SER A 82 30.51 -5.11 13.24
CA SER A 82 30.68 -5.04 14.70
C SER A 82 29.41 -4.56 15.42
N PRO A 83 29.22 -4.95 16.69
CA PRO A 83 28.18 -4.37 17.54
C PRO A 83 28.39 -2.86 17.71
N GLY A 84 27.32 -2.13 18.05
CA GLY A 84 27.43 -0.68 18.19
C GLY A 84 26.19 0.00 18.74
N THR A 85 26.31 1.30 19.00
CA THR A 85 25.13 2.11 19.35
C THR A 85 24.31 2.41 18.11
N ARG A 86 23.06 2.85 18.32
CA ARG A 86 22.19 3.27 17.23
C ARG A 86 22.85 4.32 16.31
N VAL A 87 23.57 5.28 16.88
CA VAL A 87 24.20 6.37 16.09
C VAL A 87 25.33 5.80 15.23
N ASP A 88 26.18 4.95 15.82
CA ASP A 88 27.30 4.34 15.10
C ASP A 88 26.82 3.45 13.94
N LEU A 89 25.77 2.66 14.18
CA LEU A 89 25.20 1.75 13.19
C LEU A 89 24.48 2.50 12.07
N ILE A 90 23.78 3.61 12.38
CA ILE A 90 23.18 4.49 11.38
C ILE A 90 24.26 5.07 10.45
N GLY A 91 25.37 5.55 11.03
CA GLY A 91 26.49 6.09 10.27
C GLY A 91 27.16 5.03 9.38
N ARG A 92 27.44 3.85 9.94
CA ARG A 92 28.06 2.73 9.21
C ARG A 92 27.18 2.18 8.09
N ALA A 93 25.89 2.00 8.34
CA ALA A 93 24.95 1.48 7.34
C ALA A 93 24.55 2.53 6.28
N GLY A 94 24.93 3.81 6.48
CA GLY A 94 24.55 4.90 5.58
C GLY A 94 23.02 5.08 5.49
N ILE A 95 22.31 4.84 6.60
CA ILE A 95 20.85 4.98 6.68
C ILE A 95 20.47 6.26 7.43
N THR A 96 19.22 6.70 7.29
CA THR A 96 18.71 7.83 8.08
C THR A 96 18.12 7.37 9.40
N ARG A 97 18.01 8.29 10.38
CA ARG A 97 17.41 7.98 11.69
C ARG A 97 15.95 7.50 11.59
N GLY A 98 15.20 7.97 10.59
CA GLY A 98 13.82 7.56 10.31
C GLY A 98 13.72 6.13 9.75
N MET A 99 14.76 5.65 9.07
CA MET A 99 14.82 4.28 8.53
C MET A 99 15.18 3.23 9.57
N TRP A 100 15.67 3.63 10.75
CA TRP A 100 16.12 2.71 11.81
C TRP A 100 15.07 1.67 12.19
N SER A 101 13.85 2.11 12.50
CA SER A 101 12.78 1.21 12.94
C SER A 101 12.38 0.24 11.83
N THR A 102 12.32 0.72 10.58
CA THR A 102 12.03 -0.10 9.40
C THR A 102 13.13 -1.12 9.13
N ALA A 103 14.39 -0.72 9.25
CA ALA A 103 15.54 -1.61 9.06
C ALA A 103 15.56 -2.73 10.11
N LEU A 104 15.35 -2.40 11.39
CA LEU A 104 15.23 -3.41 12.45
C LEU A 104 14.05 -4.34 12.23
N PHE A 105 12.91 -3.81 11.77
CA PHE A 105 11.74 -4.61 11.43
C PHE A 105 12.06 -5.59 10.30
N GLN A 106 12.72 -5.15 9.24
CA GLN A 106 13.12 -6.00 8.12
C GLN A 106 14.04 -7.14 8.58
N ILE A 107 15.06 -6.84 9.40
CA ILE A 107 15.99 -7.86 9.94
C ILE A 107 15.24 -8.89 10.79
N ARG A 108 14.32 -8.45 11.65
CA ARG A 108 13.51 -9.36 12.47
C ARG A 108 12.52 -10.17 11.64
N ALA A 109 11.95 -9.58 10.59
CA ALA A 109 11.05 -10.28 9.67
C ALA A 109 11.79 -11.37 8.86
N ALA A 110 13.09 -11.17 8.61
CA ALA A 110 13.98 -12.19 8.06
C ALA A 110 14.37 -13.29 9.08
N GLY A 111 13.85 -13.25 10.32
CA GLY A 111 14.14 -14.23 11.36
C GLY A 111 15.48 -14.01 12.06
N ILE A 112 16.16 -12.89 11.81
CA ILE A 112 17.47 -12.60 12.39
C ILE A 112 17.28 -11.91 13.74
N ALA A 113 17.83 -12.54 14.79
CA ALA A 113 17.77 -12.01 16.14
C ALA A 113 18.74 -10.82 16.31
N VAL A 114 18.22 -9.69 16.80
CA VAL A 114 19.03 -8.54 17.21
C VAL A 114 18.89 -8.35 18.71
N VAL A 115 19.98 -8.63 19.43
CA VAL A 115 20.06 -8.45 20.89
C VAL A 115 20.34 -6.98 21.19
N THR A 116 19.60 -6.47 22.18
CA THR A 116 19.74 -5.10 22.65
C THR A 116 20.21 -5.12 24.10
N GLU A 117 21.43 -4.67 24.34
CA GLU A 117 22.01 -4.60 25.67
C GLU A 117 22.06 -3.16 26.14
N THR A 118 21.49 -2.89 27.32
CA THR A 118 21.58 -1.58 27.95
C THR A 118 22.64 -1.61 29.02
N ILE A 119 23.77 -0.96 28.75
CA ILE A 119 24.86 -0.81 29.71
C ILE A 119 24.50 0.38 30.60
N ARG A 120 24.10 0.08 31.85
CA ARG A 120 23.84 1.09 32.87
C ARG A 120 25.17 1.54 33.49
N SER A 121 25.64 2.71 33.10
CA SER A 121 26.75 3.43 33.71
C SER A 121 26.35 4.89 33.97
N LYS A 122 27.31 5.81 34.17
CA LYS A 122 27.06 7.27 34.34
C LYS A 122 26.28 7.89 33.19
N THR A 123 26.36 7.30 31.99
CA THR A 123 25.47 7.56 30.87
C THR A 123 24.99 6.22 30.36
N SER A 124 23.68 5.94 30.44
CA SER A 124 23.12 4.71 29.91
C SER A 124 23.33 4.64 28.39
N ARG A 125 23.98 3.58 27.92
CA ARG A 125 24.19 3.34 26.48
C ARG A 125 23.50 2.05 26.06
N THR A 126 22.80 2.10 24.93
CA THR A 126 22.17 0.93 24.32
C THR A 126 23.03 0.46 23.16
N VAL A 127 23.49 -0.78 23.23
CA VAL A 127 24.30 -1.46 22.22
C VAL A 127 23.44 -2.51 21.54
N TYR A 128 23.53 -2.58 20.22
CA TYR A 128 22.85 -3.55 19.39
C TYR A 128 23.89 -4.52 18.81
N ARG A 129 23.58 -5.82 18.87
CA ARG A 129 24.42 -6.88 18.31
C ARG A 129 23.54 -7.97 17.72
N LEU A 130 24.10 -8.80 16.83
CA LEU A 130 23.42 -10.01 16.38
C LEU A 130 23.34 -11.00 17.55
N GLY A 131 22.20 -11.68 17.67
CA GLY A 131 22.09 -12.85 18.53
C GLY A 131 22.89 -13.98 17.90
N ASP A 132 23.64 -14.73 18.72
CA ASP A 132 24.22 -15.99 18.26
C ASP A 132 23.08 -16.90 17.79
N GLN A 133 23.22 -17.43 16.58
CA GLN A 133 22.41 -18.56 16.15
C GLN A 133 23.04 -19.80 16.77
N GLU A 134 22.65 -20.12 18.00
CA GLU A 134 22.82 -21.49 18.55
C GLU A 134 21.90 -22.48 17.85
#